data_AF-A0A1H4UP53-F1
#
_entry.id   AF-A0A1H4UP53-F1
#
_cell.length_a   1.000
_cell.length_b   1.000
_cell.length_c   1.000
_cell.angle_alpha   90.00
_cell.angle_beta   90.00
_cell.angle_gamma   90.00
#
_symmetry.space_group_name_H-M   'P 1'
#
loop_
_entity.id
_entity.type
_entity.pdbx_description
1 polymer ?
#
loop_
_entity_poly.entity_id
_entity_poly.type
_entity_poly.pdbx_seq_one_letter_code
_entity_poly.pdbx_strand_id
1 'polypeptide(L)' 'MPATVSIEELQRRYDHACTVALMAVGQPDRAEQVAYRDQLYRNLQAAREAAGAESTDE' A
#
# COMPACT_ATOMS: atom_id res chain seq x y z
N MET A 1 -13.44 10.60 13.77
CA MET A 1 -11.98 10.36 13.77
C MET A 1 -11.68 9.55 12.52
N PRO A 2 -11.07 10.11 11.45
CA PRO A 2 -10.60 9.26 10.37
C PRO A 2 -9.55 8.32 10.97
N ALA A 3 -9.77 7.01 10.89
CA ALA A 3 -8.81 6.04 11.38
C ALA A 3 -7.53 6.22 10.56
N THR A 4 -6.49 6.78 11.17
CA THR A 4 -5.16 6.85 10.57
C THR A 4 -4.74 5.41 10.32
N VAL A 5 -4.74 4.99 9.05
CA VAL A 5 -4.36 3.62 8.68
C VAL A 5 -2.89 3.45 9.05
N SER A 6 -2.59 2.47 9.92
CA SER A 6 -1.21 2.24 10.35
C SER A 6 -0.35 1.71 9.20
N ILE A 7 0.97 1.91 9.30
CA ILE A 7 1.94 1.36 8.35
C ILE A 7 1.77 -0.17 8.23
N GLU A 8 1.50 -0.85 9.35
CA GLU A 8 1.27 -2.29 9.38
C GLU A 8 0.01 -2.70 8.58
N GLU A 9 -1.08 -1.94 8.74
CA GLU A 9 -2.32 -2.21 7.98
C GLU A 9 -2.13 -1.91 6.49
N LEU A 10 -1.40 -0.85 6.13
CA LEU A 10 -1.02 -0.58 4.74
C LEU A 10 -0.15 -1.71 4.15
N GLN A 11 0.78 -2.25 4.95
CA GLN A 11 1.63 -3.38 4.57
C GLN A 11 0.78 -4.63 4.27
N ARG A 12 -0.13 -5.01 5.18
CA ARG A 12 -1.03 -6.15 5.00
C ARG A 12 -1.90 -6.01 3.75
N ARG A 13 -2.44 -4.81 3.50
CA ARG A 13 -3.24 -4.53 2.30
C ARG A 13 -2.42 -4.64 1.03
N TYR A 14 -1.19 -4.12 1.04
CA TYR A 14 -0.27 -4.22 -0.09
C TYR A 14 0.07 -5.68 -0.42
N ASP A 15 0.37 -6.50 0.58
CA ASP A 15 0.68 -7.93 0.41
C ASP A 15 -0.52 -8.70 -0.17
N HIS A 16 -1.73 -8.39 0.31
CA HIS A 16 -2.96 -8.94 -0.24
C HIS A 16 -3.17 -8.51 -1.70
N ALA A 17 -3.00 -7.23 -2.02
CA ALA A 17 -3.13 -6.71 -3.39
C ALA A 17 -2.08 -7.30 -4.34
N CYS A 18 -0.86 -7.57 -3.87
CA CYS A 18 0.14 -8.30 -4.65
C CYS A 18 -0.33 -9.71 -5.02
N THR A 19 -0.90 -10.43 -4.04
CA THR A 19 -1.43 -11.77 -4.27
C THR A 19 -2.59 -11.76 -5.27
N VAL A 20 -3.53 -10.81 -5.13
CA VAL A 20 -4.66 -10.65 -6.06
C VAL A 20 -4.18 -10.30 -7.47
N ALA A 21 -3.25 -9.35 -7.62
CA ALA A 21 -2.71 -8.98 -8.93
C ALA A 21 -1.95 -10.13 -9.63
N LEU A 22 -1.32 -11.01 -8.85
CA LEU A 22 -0.69 -12.23 -9.37
C LEU A 22 -1.73 -13.28 -9.80
N MET A 23 -2.80 -13.46 -9.02
CA MET A 23 -3.89 -14.38 -9.37
C MET A 23 -4.72 -13.88 -10.56
N ALA A 24 -4.79 -12.57 -10.78
CA ALA A 24 -5.51 -11.95 -11.88
C ALA A 24 -4.80 -12.05 -13.25
N VAL A 25 -3.71 -12.81 -13.39
CA VAL A 25 -3.05 -13.01 -14.68
C VAL A 25 -4.02 -13.63 -15.69
N GLY A 26 -4.23 -12.94 -16.82
CA GLY A 26 -5.20 -13.34 -17.85
C GLY A 26 -6.65 -12.88 -17.58
N GLN A 27 -6.91 -12.22 -16.45
CA GLN A 27 -8.22 -11.64 -16.15
C GLN A 27 -8.33 -10.20 -16.69
N PRO A 28 -9.54 -9.77 -17.12
CA PRO A 28 -9.75 -8.43 -17.67
C PRO A 28 -9.55 -7.32 -16.62
N ASP A 29 -9.81 -7.59 -15.34
CA ASP A 29 -9.68 -6.65 -14.23
C ASP A 29 -8.23 -6.50 -13.72
N ARG A 30 -7.26 -7.24 -14.27
CA ARG A 30 -5.86 -7.20 -13.84
C ARG A 30 -5.27 -5.79 -13.80
N ALA A 31 -5.62 -4.96 -14.77
CA ALA A 31 -5.12 -3.58 -14.84
C ALA A 31 -5.55 -2.76 -13.61
N GLU A 32 -6.78 -2.94 -13.16
CA GLU A 32 -7.32 -2.28 -11.96
C GLU A 32 -6.66 -2.81 -10.70
N GLN A 33 -6.44 -4.13 -10.60
CA GLN A 33 -5.76 -4.75 -9.46
C GLN A 33 -4.30 -4.29 -9.33
N VAL A 34 -3.60 -4.14 -10.45
CA VAL A 34 -2.24 -3.59 -10.49
C VAL A 34 -2.23 -2.12 -10.06
N ALA A 35 -3.15 -1.31 -10.58
CA ALA A 35 -3.25 0.10 -10.18
C ALA A 35 -3.54 0.25 -8.68
N TYR A 36 -4.41 -0.58 -8.13
CA TYR A 36 -4.71 -0.60 -6.70
C TYR A 36 -3.50 -0.98 -5.85
N ARG A 37 -2.76 -2.02 -6.25
CA ARG A 37 -1.49 -2.40 -5.61
C ARG A 37 -0.49 -1.24 -5.60
N ASP A 38 -0.33 -0.55 -6.73
CA ASP A 38 0.62 0.55 -6.87
C ASP A 38 0.22 1.76 -6.00
N GLN A 39 -1.07 2.02 -5.86
CA GLN A 39 -1.57 3.04 -4.93
C GLN A 39 -1.23 2.69 -3.48
N LEU A 40 -1.42 1.43 -3.08
CA LEU A 40 -1.07 0.97 -1.72
C LEU A 40 0.43 1.09 -1.46
N TYR A 41 1.27 0.77 -2.44
CA TYR A 41 2.71 0.94 -2.35
C TYR A 41 3.11 2.40 -2.10
N ARG A 42 2.53 3.35 -2.85
CA ARG A 42 2.77 4.79 -2.65
C ARG A 42 2.35 5.25 -1.26
N ASN A 43 1.19 4.80 -0.79
CA ASN A 43 0.70 5.14 0.56
C ASN A 43 1.64 4.58 1.65
N LEU A 44 2.16 3.36 1.47
CA LEU A 44 3.09 2.73 2.40
C LEU A 44 4.43 3.49 2.45
N GLN A 45 4.96 3.91 1.30
CA GLN A 45 6.19 4.70 1.25
C GLN A 45 6.02 6.07 1.91
N ALA A 46 4.94 6.79 1.60
CA ALA A 46 4.64 8.08 2.22
C ALA A 46 4.48 7.95 3.75
N ALA A 47 3.83 6.89 4.24
CA ALA A 47 3.67 6.67 5.68
C ALA A 47 5.01 6.35 6.37
N ARG A 48 5.91 5.59 5.71
CA ARG A 48 7.26 5.32 6.21
C ARG A 48 8.14 6.56 6.23
N GLU A 49 8.05 7.40 5.19
CA GLU A 49 8.76 8.67 5.11
C GLU A 49 8.30 9.63 6.21
N ALA A 50 6.99 9.73 6.45
CA ALA A 50 6.44 10.53 7.55
C ALA A 50 6.95 10.05 8.92
N ALA A 51 6.92 8.74 9.18
CA ALA A 51 7.41 8.17 10.42
C ALA A 51 8.94 8.34 10.61
N GLY A 52 9.72 8.31 9.51
CA GLY A 52 11.15 8.57 9.54
C GLY A 52 11.50 10.06 9.71
N ALA A 53 10.70 10.95 9.14
CA ALA A 53 10.85 12.40 9.26
C ALA A 53 10.57 12.90 10.69
N GLU A 54 9.64 12.27 11.41
CA GLU A 54 9.40 12.53 12.85
C GLU A 54 10.60 12.22 13.75
N SER A 55 11.62 11.50 13.25
CA SER A 55 12.81 11.12 14.02
C SER A 55 14.01 12.07 13.86
N THR A 56 13.91 13.14 13.06
CA THR A 56 15.04 14.05 12.74
C THR A 56 14.85 15.48 13.27
N ASP A 57 13.92 15.68 14.22
CA ASP A 57 13.76 16.95 14.94
C ASP A 57 14.29 16.79 16.39
N GLU A 58 15.62 16.71 16.55
CA GLU A 58 16.33 16.93 17.83
C GLU A 58 17.74 17.51 17.60
#